data_AF-A0A924EZU1-F1
#
_entry.id   AF-A0A924EZU1-F1
#
_cell.length_a   1.000
_cell.length_b   1.000
_cell.length_c   1.000
_cell.angle_alpha   90.00
_cell.angle_beta   90.00
_cell.angle_gamma   90.00
#
_symmetry.space_group_name_H-M   'P 1'
#
loop_
_entity.id
_entity.type
_entity.pdbx_description
1 polymer ?
#
loop_
_entity_poly.entity_id
_entity_poly.type
_entity_poly.pdbx_seq_one_letter_code
_entity_poly.pdbx_strand_id
1 'polypeptide(L)'
;MASAWDGRVSLDADVLILGGGCAGLSLGVRLAARAMPQGRGLILEQRESYTDDRTWCFWRGAAHPFQHLITRSWHMMRVQSRPAQVVVDCGVMPYQLLPPGAFYDCAKSRIAAARGTELLCGVTIRGAPVRIAGGWKLETAAGSVTARQIIDTRPPDVVNSSDALLWQSFLGHEIECTSGVFDPSTVELMDFDVSGDGGIAFT
;
A
#
# COMPACT_ATOMS: atom_id res chain seq x y z
N MET A 1 32.24 40.53 -9.34
CA MET A 1 30.78 40.54 -9.55
C MET A 1 30.16 39.64 -8.50
N ALA A 2 29.42 40.21 -7.54
CA ALA A 2 28.73 39.44 -6.51
C ALA A 2 27.56 38.68 -7.17
N SER A 3 27.52 37.36 -6.97
CA SER A 3 26.37 36.53 -7.34
C SER A 3 25.16 37.03 -6.57
N ALA A 4 24.16 37.58 -7.26
CA ALA A 4 22.89 37.95 -6.66
C ALA A 4 22.23 36.67 -6.10
N TRP A 5 22.02 36.63 -4.79
CA TRP A 5 21.21 35.59 -4.17
C TRP A 5 19.78 35.73 -4.70
N ASP A 6 19.30 34.74 -5.45
CA ASP A 6 18.01 34.78 -6.16
C ASP A 6 16.80 34.50 -5.25
N GLY A 7 17.04 34.39 -3.93
CA GLY A 7 16.02 34.13 -2.92
C GLY A 7 15.41 32.73 -2.99
N ARG A 8 15.93 31.82 -3.83
CA ARG A 8 15.41 30.45 -3.92
C ARG A 8 16.02 29.58 -2.83
N VAL A 9 15.15 29.07 -1.95
CA VAL A 9 15.52 27.98 -1.04
C VAL A 9 15.70 26.72 -1.88
N SER A 10 16.92 26.17 -1.90
CA SER A 10 17.18 24.86 -2.51
C SER A 10 16.57 23.79 -1.63
N LEU A 11 15.59 23.06 -2.16
CA LEU A 11 14.92 21.96 -1.46
C LEU A 11 15.48 20.62 -1.95
N ASP A 12 15.43 19.60 -1.10
CA ASP A 12 15.94 18.25 -1.45
C ASP A 12 15.01 17.52 -2.43
N ALA A 13 13.70 17.80 -2.38
CA ALA A 13 12.69 17.18 -3.23
C ALA A 13 11.53 18.13 -3.61
N ASP A 14 10.87 17.86 -4.74
CA ASP A 14 9.58 18.47 -5.08
C ASP A 14 8.44 17.81 -4.33
N VAL A 15 8.46 16.48 -4.27
CA VAL A 15 7.42 15.66 -3.63
C VAL A 15 8.11 14.65 -2.74
N LEU A 16 7.79 14.69 -1.45
CA LEU A 16 8.23 13.73 -0.46
C LEU A 16 7.03 12.89 -0.01
N ILE A 17 7.10 11.59 -0.24
CA ILE A 17 6.06 10.62 0.14
C ILE A 17 6.53 9.90 1.39
N LEU A 18 5.70 9.88 2.43
CA LEU A 18 6.00 9.21 3.69
C LEU A 18 5.27 7.86 3.70
N GLY A 19 6.03 6.79 3.88
CA GLY A 19 5.55 5.41 3.80
C GLY A 19 5.68 4.83 2.39
N GLY A 20 6.32 3.68 2.27
CA GLY A 20 6.42 2.84 1.09
C GLY A 20 5.49 1.62 1.17
N GLY A 21 4.26 1.82 1.67
CA GLY A 21 3.18 0.83 1.57
C GLY A 21 2.47 0.87 0.21
N CYS A 22 1.29 0.25 0.09
CA CYS A 22 0.53 0.21 -1.16
C CYS A 22 0.26 1.61 -1.75
N ALA A 23 -0.20 2.56 -0.91
CA ALA A 23 -0.47 3.93 -1.34
C ALA A 23 0.79 4.65 -1.83
N GLY A 24 1.85 4.68 -1.00
CA GLY A 24 3.09 5.38 -1.31
C GLY A 24 3.83 4.79 -2.52
N LEU A 25 3.96 3.47 -2.62
CA LEU A 25 4.59 2.82 -3.78
C LEU A 25 3.75 2.99 -5.05
N SER A 26 2.42 2.89 -4.97
CA SER A 26 1.55 3.13 -6.13
C SER A 26 1.68 4.55 -6.66
N LEU A 27 1.77 5.54 -5.76
CA LEU A 27 2.03 6.94 -6.14
C LEU A 27 3.43 7.10 -6.73
N GLY A 28 4.45 6.52 -6.08
CA GLY A 28 5.83 6.51 -6.57
C GLY A 28 5.94 5.96 -7.99
N VAL A 29 5.29 4.83 -8.29
CA VAL A 29 5.25 4.25 -9.65
C VAL A 29 4.57 5.17 -10.66
N ARG A 30 3.52 5.89 -10.28
CA ARG A 30 2.85 6.86 -11.17
C ARG A 30 3.72 8.10 -11.42
N LEU A 31 4.47 8.56 -10.43
CA LEU A 31 5.46 9.63 -10.60
C LEU A 31 6.60 9.18 -11.51
N ALA A 32 7.14 7.99 -11.27
CA ALA A 32 8.19 7.37 -12.07
C ALA A 32 7.79 7.27 -13.56
N ALA A 33 6.55 6.82 -13.82
CA ALA A 33 6.01 6.69 -15.17
C ALA A 33 5.81 8.04 -15.90
N ARG A 34 5.65 9.15 -15.18
CA ARG A 34 5.54 10.49 -15.79
C ARG A 34 6.89 11.10 -16.13
N ALA A 35 7.98 10.52 -15.64
CA ALA A 35 9.34 11.06 -15.64
C ALA A 35 9.43 12.44 -14.96
N MET A 36 10.36 12.61 -14.03
CA MET A 36 10.61 13.90 -13.38
C MET A 36 11.99 14.44 -13.83
N PRO A 37 12.15 14.86 -15.10
CA PRO A 37 13.46 15.19 -15.66
C PRO A 37 14.14 16.38 -14.99
N GLN A 38 13.36 17.30 -14.42
CA GLN A 38 13.83 18.48 -13.69
C GLN A 38 13.30 18.52 -12.26
N GLY A 39 12.68 17.43 -11.79
CA GLY A 39 12.07 17.37 -10.49
C GLY A 39 12.54 16.15 -9.71
N ARG A 40 12.29 16.16 -8.40
CA ARG A 40 12.71 15.05 -7.53
C ARG A 40 11.55 14.57 -6.65
N GLY A 41 11.11 13.35 -6.89
CA GLY A 41 10.20 12.60 -6.03
C GLY A 41 10.98 11.66 -5.12
N LEU A 42 10.71 11.72 -3.82
CA LEU A 42 11.39 10.89 -2.82
C LEU A 42 10.34 10.14 -1.99
N ILE A 43 10.47 8.81 -1.90
CA ILE A 43 9.66 7.98 -1.01
C ILE A 43 10.54 7.57 0.18
N LEU A 44 10.10 7.86 1.40
CA LEU A 44 10.75 7.41 2.62
C LEU A 44 9.98 6.24 3.22
N GLU A 45 10.65 5.10 3.38
CA GLU A 45 10.11 3.89 3.98
C GLU A 45 10.97 3.50 5.19
N GLN A 46 10.30 3.10 6.28
CA GLN A 46 10.98 2.71 7.52
C GLN A 46 11.54 1.29 7.42
N ARG A 47 10.84 0.37 6.74
CA ARG A 47 11.33 -1.00 6.50
C ARG A 47 12.65 -0.97 5.76
N GLU A 48 13.58 -1.83 6.18
CA GLU A 48 14.86 -2.03 5.47
C GLU A 48 14.67 -2.92 4.22
N SER A 49 13.76 -3.88 4.31
CA SER A 49 13.44 -4.82 3.25
C SER A 49 11.95 -5.10 3.18
N TYR A 50 11.50 -5.59 2.04
CA TYR A 50 10.14 -6.05 1.82
C TYR A 50 10.11 -7.58 1.89
N THR A 51 9.11 -8.12 2.57
CA THR A 51 8.82 -9.55 2.65
C THR A 51 7.37 -9.78 2.25
N ASP A 52 6.98 -11.03 2.06
CA ASP A 52 5.58 -11.39 1.88
C ASP A 52 4.84 -11.27 3.22
N ASP A 53 4.44 -10.03 3.56
CA ASP A 53 3.94 -9.66 4.88
C ASP A 53 2.39 -9.64 4.97
N ARG A 54 1.72 -9.87 3.84
CA ARG A 54 0.26 -9.81 3.69
C ARG A 54 -0.16 -10.35 2.32
N THR A 55 -1.43 -10.64 2.12
CA THR A 55 -1.98 -10.84 0.77
C THR A 55 -2.79 -9.62 0.36
N TRP A 56 -2.55 -9.08 -0.85
CA TRP A 56 -3.40 -8.02 -1.38
C TRP A 56 -4.59 -8.64 -2.10
N CYS A 57 -5.70 -8.75 -1.39
CA CYS A 57 -6.98 -9.10 -2.00
C CYS A 57 -7.89 -7.88 -2.09
N PHE A 58 -8.48 -7.65 -3.25
CA PHE A 58 -9.30 -6.47 -3.50
C PHE A 58 -10.31 -6.69 -4.62
N TRP A 59 -11.34 -5.85 -4.65
CA TRP A 59 -12.28 -5.79 -5.75
C TRP A 59 -11.69 -5.01 -6.91
N ARG A 60 -11.65 -5.60 -8.11
CA ARG A 60 -11.13 -4.93 -9.30
C ARG A 60 -11.93 -3.65 -9.57
N GLY A 61 -11.23 -2.52 -9.50
CA GLY A 61 -11.76 -1.21 -9.89
C GLY A 61 -11.22 -0.77 -11.26
N ALA A 62 -10.76 0.48 -11.32
CA ALA A 62 -10.12 1.03 -12.52
C ALA A 62 -8.80 0.31 -12.86
N ALA A 63 -8.41 0.40 -14.13
CA ALA A 63 -7.12 -0.08 -14.61
C ALA A 63 -5.96 0.48 -13.77
N HIS A 64 -5.06 -0.40 -13.34
CA HIS A 64 -3.88 -0.04 -12.56
C HIS A 64 -2.60 -0.64 -13.17
N PRO A 65 -1.41 -0.09 -12.83
CA PRO A 65 -0.14 -0.47 -13.46
C PRO A 65 0.32 -1.91 -13.15
N PHE A 66 -0.36 -2.60 -12.24
CA PHE A 66 0.02 -3.91 -11.70
C PHE A 66 -0.92 -5.04 -12.13
N GLN A 67 -1.84 -4.79 -13.07
CA GLN A 67 -2.83 -5.79 -13.50
C GLN A 67 -2.22 -7.10 -14.01
N HIS A 68 -1.05 -7.02 -14.64
CA HIS A 68 -0.30 -8.18 -15.14
C HIS A 68 0.28 -9.07 -14.04
N LEU A 69 0.22 -8.65 -12.77
CA LEU A 69 0.73 -9.39 -11.61
C LEU A 69 -0.37 -10.12 -10.83
N ILE A 70 -1.63 -10.00 -11.26
CA ILE A 70 -2.77 -10.68 -10.62
C ILE A 70 -2.64 -12.18 -10.85
N THR A 71 -2.62 -12.96 -9.77
CA THR A 71 -2.48 -14.43 -9.84
C THR A 71 -3.80 -15.16 -9.74
N ARG A 72 -4.83 -14.55 -9.15
CA ARG A 72 -6.19 -15.06 -9.09
C ARG A 72 -7.22 -13.95 -9.33
N SER A 73 -8.30 -14.29 -10.01
CA SER A 73 -9.43 -13.40 -10.27
C SER A 73 -10.73 -14.21 -10.22
N TRP A 74 -11.50 -14.04 -9.17
CA TRP A 74 -12.77 -14.74 -8.96
C TRP A 74 -13.95 -13.85 -9.37
N HIS A 75 -14.84 -14.41 -10.19
CA HIS A 75 -16.07 -13.74 -10.64
C HIS A 75 -17.28 -14.20 -9.83
N MET A 76 -17.10 -15.21 -8.98
CA MET A 76 -18.10 -15.67 -8.02
C MET A 76 -17.52 -15.52 -6.62
N MET A 77 -18.32 -15.03 -5.69
CA MET A 77 -18.01 -15.06 -4.25
C MET A 77 -19.07 -15.86 -3.49
N ARG A 78 -18.66 -16.54 -2.42
CA ARG A 78 -19.55 -17.25 -1.52
C ARG A 78 -19.47 -16.68 -0.10
N VAL A 79 -20.63 -16.57 0.53
CA VAL A 79 -20.79 -16.42 1.98
C VAL A 79 -21.67 -17.57 2.47
N GLN A 80 -21.28 -18.26 3.53
CA GLN A 80 -22.03 -19.41 4.02
C GLN A 80 -22.20 -19.43 5.54
N SER A 81 -23.33 -19.97 5.99
CA SER A 81 -23.67 -20.24 7.39
C SER A 81 -24.66 -21.39 7.39
N ARG A 82 -24.25 -22.58 7.82
CA ARG A 82 -25.07 -23.79 7.64
C ARG A 82 -26.46 -23.64 8.29
N PRO A 83 -27.54 -24.05 7.60
CA PRO A 83 -27.56 -24.76 6.31
C PRO A 83 -27.61 -23.85 5.06
N ALA A 84 -27.52 -22.53 5.22
CA ALA A 84 -27.66 -21.56 4.14
C ALA A 84 -26.31 -21.22 3.48
N GLN A 85 -26.37 -20.93 2.18
CA GLN A 85 -25.27 -20.33 1.44
C GLN A 85 -25.82 -19.30 0.45
N VAL A 86 -25.01 -18.27 0.19
CA VAL A 86 -25.27 -17.29 -0.86
C VAL A 86 -24.04 -17.23 -1.76
N VAL A 87 -24.27 -17.39 -3.06
CA VAL A 87 -23.25 -17.22 -4.08
C VAL A 87 -23.63 -16.01 -4.91
N VAL A 88 -22.71 -15.06 -5.06
CA VAL A 88 -22.92 -13.79 -5.76
C VAL A 88 -22.00 -13.73 -6.97
N ASP A 89 -22.57 -13.39 -8.12
CA ASP A 89 -21.80 -13.00 -9.31
C ASP A 89 -21.25 -11.58 -9.10
N CYS A 90 -19.93 -11.48 -9.05
CA CYS A 90 -19.18 -10.24 -8.94
C CYS A 90 -18.41 -9.92 -10.23
N GLY A 91 -18.83 -10.43 -11.39
CA GLY A 91 -18.10 -10.32 -12.66
C GLY A 91 -17.84 -8.88 -13.15
N VAL A 92 -18.64 -7.91 -12.70
CA VAL A 92 -18.41 -6.48 -12.94
C VAL A 92 -17.16 -5.99 -12.19
N MET A 93 -17.00 -6.40 -10.93
CA MET A 93 -15.87 -6.10 -10.06
C MET A 93 -15.32 -7.41 -9.48
N PRO A 94 -14.58 -8.22 -10.24
CA PRO A 94 -14.06 -9.49 -9.74
C PRO A 94 -13.16 -9.29 -8.52
N TYR A 95 -13.18 -10.23 -7.59
CA TYR A 95 -12.23 -10.24 -6.48
C TYR A 95 -10.88 -10.76 -6.98
N GLN A 96 -9.79 -10.07 -6.66
CA GLN A 96 -8.47 -10.36 -7.20
C GLN A 96 -7.44 -10.52 -6.11
N LEU A 97 -6.48 -11.42 -6.35
CA LEU A 97 -5.30 -11.61 -5.51
C LEU A 97 -4.07 -11.10 -6.25
N LEU A 98 -3.33 -10.21 -5.58
CA LEU A 98 -2.02 -9.73 -5.98
C LEU A 98 -1.00 -10.13 -4.91
N PRO A 99 0.00 -10.98 -5.23
CA PRO A 99 1.05 -11.30 -4.27
C PRO A 99 1.84 -10.04 -3.87
N PRO A 100 2.12 -9.82 -2.58
CA PRO A 100 2.83 -8.65 -2.09
C PRO A 100 4.25 -8.53 -2.68
N GLY A 101 5.04 -9.60 -2.71
CA GLY A 101 6.40 -9.61 -3.25
C GLY A 101 6.44 -9.17 -4.71
N ALA A 102 5.57 -9.72 -5.55
CA ALA A 102 5.47 -9.33 -6.96
C ALA A 102 5.13 -7.83 -7.11
N PHE A 103 4.22 -7.31 -6.27
CA PHE A 103 3.91 -5.88 -6.24
C PHE A 103 5.11 -5.03 -5.81
N TYR A 104 5.78 -5.39 -4.70
CA TYR A 104 6.92 -4.66 -4.17
C TYR A 104 8.08 -4.63 -5.16
N ASP A 105 8.42 -5.77 -5.78
CA ASP A 105 9.50 -5.87 -6.74
C ASP A 105 9.21 -5.07 -8.01
N CYS A 106 7.99 -5.16 -8.53
CA CYS A 106 7.56 -4.36 -9.68
C CYS A 106 7.64 -2.85 -9.36
N ALA A 107 7.16 -2.44 -8.19
CA ALA A 107 7.17 -1.03 -7.80
C ALA A 107 8.60 -0.50 -7.62
N LYS A 108 9.45 -1.22 -6.88
CA LYS A 108 10.87 -0.89 -6.69
C LYS A 108 11.61 -0.79 -8.02
N SER A 109 11.42 -1.78 -8.89
CA SER A 109 12.07 -1.83 -10.21
C SER A 109 11.69 -0.61 -11.06
N ARG A 110 10.39 -0.27 -11.12
CA ARG A 110 9.92 0.88 -11.88
C ARG A 110 10.40 2.22 -11.33
N ILE A 111 10.43 2.37 -10.00
CA ILE A 111 10.93 3.58 -9.35
C ILE A 111 12.44 3.72 -9.60
N ALA A 112 13.22 2.66 -9.41
CA ALA A 112 14.67 2.68 -9.60
C ALA A 112 15.09 2.91 -11.06
N ALA A 113 14.30 2.46 -12.03
CA ALA A 113 14.57 2.67 -13.45
C ALA A 113 14.25 4.10 -13.94
N ALA A 114 13.44 4.86 -13.20
CA ALA A 114 13.00 6.18 -13.61
C ALA A 114 13.96 7.27 -13.13
N ARG A 115 14.17 8.30 -13.98
CA ARG A 115 14.91 9.49 -13.57
C ARG A 115 14.04 10.41 -12.73
N GLY A 116 14.59 10.85 -11.59
CA GLY A 116 13.97 11.84 -10.72
C GLY A 116 13.01 11.26 -9.68
N THR A 117 12.91 9.93 -9.53
CA THR A 117 12.17 9.29 -8.43
C THR A 117 13.04 8.29 -7.69
N GLU A 118 12.98 8.29 -6.36
CA GLU A 118 13.83 7.47 -5.52
C GLU A 118 13.04 6.92 -4.33
N LEU A 119 13.30 5.66 -3.97
CA LEU A 119 12.79 5.03 -2.75
C LEU A 119 13.96 4.82 -1.79
N LEU A 120 13.87 5.37 -0.59
CA LEU A 120 14.83 5.19 0.48
C LEU A 120 14.21 4.35 1.61
N CYS A 121 14.74 3.16 1.80
CA CYS A 121 14.39 2.24 2.88
C CYS A 121 15.22 2.52 4.15
N GLY A 122 14.76 2.01 5.30
CA GLY A 122 15.44 2.19 6.58
C GLY A 122 15.37 3.61 7.16
N VAL A 123 14.51 4.48 6.63
CA VAL A 123 14.41 5.88 7.06
C VAL A 123 13.30 6.04 8.11
N THR A 124 13.71 6.25 9.36
CA THR A 124 12.78 6.54 10.45
C THR A 124 12.48 8.03 10.51
N ILE A 125 11.21 8.40 10.32
CA ILE A 125 10.73 9.79 10.42
C ILE A 125 10.57 10.19 11.89
N ARG A 126 10.93 11.43 12.24
CA ARG A 126 10.82 12.00 13.59
C ARG A 126 9.88 13.20 13.57
N GLY A 127 8.77 13.09 14.30
CA GLY A 127 7.80 14.17 14.45
C GLY A 127 7.04 14.50 13.16
N ALA A 128 6.23 15.56 13.25
CA ALA A 128 5.43 16.03 12.13
C ALA A 128 6.24 16.96 11.21
N PRO A 129 5.91 17.03 9.91
CA PRO A 129 6.48 18.03 9.03
C PRO A 129 6.23 19.47 9.50
N VAL A 130 7.24 20.32 9.37
CA VAL A 130 7.17 21.75 9.75
C VAL A 130 7.21 22.62 8.50
N ARG A 131 6.36 23.63 8.45
CA ARG A 131 6.34 24.60 7.36
C ARG A 131 7.60 25.48 7.41
N ILE A 132 8.25 25.66 6.27
CA ILE A 132 9.37 26.60 6.09
C ILE A 132 9.10 27.53 4.91
N ALA A 133 9.96 28.54 4.73
CA ALA A 133 9.93 29.36 3.53
C ALA A 133 10.10 28.47 2.27
N GLY A 134 9.15 28.54 1.34
CA GLY A 134 9.21 27.79 0.08
C GLY A 134 8.79 26.32 0.13
N GLY A 135 8.52 25.73 1.31
CA GLY A 135 8.15 24.31 1.40
C GLY A 135 7.98 23.79 2.81
N TRP A 136 8.44 22.57 3.03
CA TRP A 136 8.36 21.83 4.28
C TRP A 136 9.72 21.25 4.66
N LYS A 137 9.93 21.10 5.97
CA LYS A 137 11.06 20.37 6.56
C LYS A 137 10.52 19.19 7.35
N LEU A 138 11.15 18.04 7.18
CA LEU A 138 10.86 16.82 7.93
C LEU A 138 12.13 16.35 8.63
N GLU A 139 12.04 16.06 9.92
CA GLU A 139 13.16 15.44 10.64
C GLU A 139 13.10 13.92 10.48
N THR A 140 14.25 13.29 10.32
CA THR A 140 14.42 11.83 10.32
C THR A 140 15.53 11.44 11.27
N ALA A 141 15.68 10.15 11.57
CA ALA A 141 16.78 9.65 12.38
C ALA A 141 18.17 9.87 11.73
N ALA A 142 18.22 10.04 10.40
CA ALA A 142 19.45 10.27 9.64
C ALA A 142 19.71 11.76 9.33
N GLY A 143 18.84 12.67 9.79
CA GLY A 143 18.91 14.11 9.51
C GLY A 143 17.62 14.65 8.92
N SER A 144 17.61 15.93 8.54
CA SER A 144 16.42 16.58 8.01
C SER A 144 16.35 16.51 6.49
N VAL A 145 15.14 16.37 5.95
CA VAL A 145 14.84 16.43 4.52
C VAL A 145 13.86 17.57 4.27
N THR A 146 14.08 18.33 3.20
CA THR A 146 13.19 19.42 2.78
C THR A 146 12.47 19.10 1.48
N ALA A 147 11.20 19.49 1.38
CA ALA A 147 10.43 19.25 0.16
C ALA A 147 9.39 20.33 -0.11
N ARG A 148 9.05 20.55 -1.37
CA ARG A 148 8.00 21.52 -1.76
C ARG A 148 6.61 21.02 -1.32
N GLN A 149 6.36 19.73 -1.47
CA GLN A 149 5.13 19.06 -1.01
C GLN A 149 5.47 17.79 -0.24
N ILE A 150 4.66 17.49 0.79
CA ILE A 150 4.71 16.23 1.52
C ILE A 150 3.35 15.54 1.37
N ILE A 151 3.39 14.24 1.06
CA ILE A 151 2.22 13.37 0.98
C ILE A 151 2.45 12.25 2.00
N ASP A 152 1.77 12.34 3.14
CA ASP A 152 1.85 11.30 4.16
C ASP A 152 0.86 10.18 3.85
N THR A 153 1.38 8.98 3.58
CA THR A 153 0.58 7.78 3.28
C THR A 153 0.64 6.74 4.39
N ARG A 154 1.29 7.08 5.50
CA ARG A 154 1.37 6.20 6.67
C ARG A 154 0.01 6.14 7.38
N PRO A 155 -0.30 5.03 8.05
CA PRO A 155 -1.39 5.01 9.01
C PRO A 155 -1.17 6.08 10.09
N PRO A 156 -2.25 6.66 10.67
CA PRO A 156 -2.12 7.57 11.80
C PRO A 156 -1.52 6.85 13.01
N ASP A 157 -0.67 7.54 13.77
CA ASP A 157 -0.01 6.98 14.97
C ASP A 157 -1.01 6.71 16.11
N VAL A 158 -2.11 7.46 16.15
CA VAL A 158 -3.17 7.34 17.15
C VAL A 158 -4.47 6.97 16.46
N VAL A 159 -5.01 5.81 16.82
CA VAL A 159 -6.35 5.39 16.46
C VAL A 159 -7.19 5.50 17.74
N ASN A 160 -8.16 6.43 17.77
CA ASN A 160 -9.07 6.49 18.92
C ASN A 160 -10.10 5.38 18.79
N SER A 161 -10.41 4.72 19.90
CA SER A 161 -11.44 3.66 19.90
C SER A 161 -12.83 4.17 19.52
N SER A 162 -13.09 5.47 19.69
CA SER A 162 -14.31 6.14 19.23
C SER A 162 -14.40 6.28 17.71
N ASP A 163 -13.28 6.17 16.99
CA ASP A 163 -13.23 6.36 15.54
C ASP A 163 -13.58 5.07 14.79
N ALA A 164 -13.56 3.92 15.47
CA ALA A 164 -13.86 2.61 14.90
C ALA A 164 -15.28 2.16 15.29
N LEU A 165 -16.12 1.90 14.27
CA LEU A 165 -17.45 1.32 14.46
C LEU A 165 -17.42 -0.17 14.81
N LEU A 166 -16.37 -0.88 14.40
CA LEU A 166 -16.21 -2.31 14.59
C LEU A 166 -14.74 -2.64 14.86
N TRP A 167 -14.50 -3.48 15.87
CA TRP A 167 -13.22 -4.10 16.11
C TRP A 167 -13.18 -5.46 15.44
N GLN A 168 -12.23 -5.66 14.53
CA GLN A 168 -12.06 -6.90 13.81
C GLN A 168 -10.61 -7.36 13.90
N SER A 169 -10.41 -8.64 14.18
CA SER A 169 -9.10 -9.29 14.19
C SER A 169 -9.10 -10.37 13.13
N PHE A 170 -8.00 -10.44 12.36
CA PHE A 170 -7.79 -11.45 11.35
C PHE A 170 -6.52 -12.24 11.67
N LEU A 171 -6.63 -13.57 11.59
CA LEU A 171 -5.51 -14.48 11.60
C LEU A 171 -5.60 -15.31 10.33
N GLY A 172 -4.53 -15.33 9.54
CA GLY A 172 -4.44 -16.10 8.30
C GLY A 172 -3.54 -17.30 8.47
N HIS A 173 -3.93 -18.44 7.89
CA HIS A 173 -3.09 -19.61 7.72
C HIS A 173 -3.06 -19.98 6.23
N GLU A 174 -1.87 -20.30 5.73
CA GLU A 174 -1.71 -20.93 4.43
C GLU A 174 -1.66 -22.45 4.62
N ILE A 175 -2.42 -23.18 3.81
CA ILE A 175 -2.53 -24.64 3.88
C ILE A 175 -2.24 -25.27 2.53
N GLU A 176 -1.60 -26.43 2.57
CA GLU A 176 -1.39 -27.29 1.40
C GLU A 176 -2.21 -28.57 1.55
N CYS A 177 -3.01 -28.90 0.55
CA CYS A 177 -3.86 -30.09 0.56
C CYS A 177 -3.29 -31.16 -0.38
N THR A 178 -3.43 -32.44 -0.01
CA THR A 178 -2.97 -33.57 -0.82
C THR A 178 -3.80 -33.81 -2.09
N SER A 179 -4.98 -33.19 -2.17
CA SER A 179 -5.88 -33.23 -3.34
C SER A 179 -6.68 -31.93 -3.45
N GLY A 180 -7.28 -31.69 -4.62
CA GLY A 180 -8.10 -30.50 -4.87
C GLY A 180 -9.43 -30.55 -4.13
N VAL A 181 -9.51 -29.84 -3.00
CA VAL A 181 -10.72 -29.77 -2.16
C VAL A 181 -11.48 -28.44 -2.27
N PHE A 182 -10.89 -27.44 -2.94
CA PHE A 182 -11.48 -26.12 -3.14
C PHE A 182 -11.96 -25.92 -4.57
N ASP A 183 -13.07 -25.21 -4.76
CA ASP A 183 -13.51 -24.72 -6.07
C ASP A 183 -12.65 -23.50 -6.47
N PRO A 184 -11.78 -23.60 -7.48
CA PRO A 184 -10.91 -22.48 -7.87
C PRO A 184 -11.67 -21.33 -8.55
N SER A 185 -12.93 -21.52 -8.95
CA SER A 185 -13.73 -20.51 -9.67
C SER A 185 -14.48 -19.55 -8.73
N THR A 186 -14.65 -19.92 -7.47
CA THR A 186 -15.40 -19.16 -6.46
C THR A 186 -14.50 -18.85 -5.27
N VAL A 187 -14.42 -17.58 -4.89
CA VAL A 187 -13.78 -17.23 -3.61
C VAL A 187 -14.77 -17.44 -2.48
N GLU A 188 -14.38 -18.18 -1.44
CA GLU A 188 -15.11 -18.20 -0.18
C GLU A 188 -14.64 -17.01 0.66
N LEU A 189 -15.52 -16.03 0.84
CA LEU A 189 -15.15 -14.77 1.50
C LEU A 189 -15.36 -14.85 3.02
N MET A 190 -16.41 -15.54 3.44
CA MET A 190 -16.77 -15.75 4.85
C MET A 190 -17.51 -17.07 5.01
N ASP A 191 -16.96 -17.97 5.83
CA ASP A 191 -17.64 -19.16 6.34
C ASP A 191 -17.93 -19.02 7.85
N PHE A 192 -19.20 -18.87 8.19
CA PHE A 192 -19.69 -18.73 9.57
C PHE A 192 -19.99 -20.07 10.26
N ASP A 193 -19.60 -21.21 9.69
CA ASP A 193 -19.72 -22.54 10.30
C ASP A 193 -18.62 -22.79 11.36
N VAL A 194 -18.43 -21.81 12.24
CA VAL A 194 -17.45 -21.84 13.33
C VAL A 194 -18.14 -21.58 14.67
N SER A 195 -17.78 -22.36 15.69
CA SER A 195 -18.25 -22.16 17.06
C SER A 195 -17.32 -21.21 17.81
N GLY A 196 -17.86 -20.18 18.47
CA GLY A 196 -17.09 -19.26 19.30
C GLY A 196 -17.90 -18.66 20.45
N ASP A 197 -17.19 -18.30 21.54
CA ASP A 197 -17.80 -17.73 22.74
C ASP A 197 -17.91 -16.20 22.61
N GLY A 198 -19.07 -15.72 22.16
CA GLY A 198 -19.51 -14.33 22.37
C GLY A 198 -19.21 -13.31 21.26
N GLY A 199 -18.82 -13.75 20.06
CA GLY A 199 -18.58 -12.87 18.90
C GLY A 199 -19.03 -13.47 17.56
N ILE A 200 -18.96 -12.66 16.50
CA ILE A 200 -19.14 -13.14 15.12
C ILE A 200 -17.77 -13.58 14.60
N ALA A 201 -17.61 -14.88 14.33
CA ALA A 201 -16.40 -15.47 13.79
C ALA A 201 -16.68 -16.08 12.41
N PHE A 202 -15.68 -16.07 11.53
CA PHE A 202 -15.71 -16.76 10.25
C PHE A 202 -14.30 -17.19 9.85
N THR A 203 -14.22 -18.18 8.97
CA THR A 203 -12.99 -18.55 8.24
C THR A 203 -13.02 -18.08 6.80
#